data_AF-A0A2E9GFU6-F1
#
_entry.id   AF-A0A2E9GFU6-F1
#
_cell.length_a   1.000
_cell.length_b   1.000
_cell.length_c   1.000
_cell.angle_alpha   90.00
_cell.angle_beta   90.00
_cell.angle_gamma   90.00
#
_symmetry.space_group_name_H-M   'P 1'
#
loop_
_entity.id
_entity.type
_entity.pdbx_description
1 polymer ?
#
loop_
_entity_poly.entity_id
_entity_poly.type
_entity_poly.pdbx_seq_one_letter_code
_entity_poly.pdbx_strand_id
1 'polypeptide(L)'
;MFIRSILIYKFLLIKSIIFTCLISLIFSKYIYANDNLKVVKIFPPKCTILKDSNTLLCPRIMEIQVNILKNNKKSYLISCILLSEEEEILAFGENYIPYPGGKIYLTIREMRRKINEMKLIATSKCEIIN
;
A
#
# COMPACT_ATOMS: atom_id res chain seq x y z
N MET A 1 27.02 -47.16 32.66
CA MET A 1 25.63 -46.80 32.32
C MET A 1 25.41 -45.30 32.03
N PHE A 2 26.45 -44.46 31.98
CA PHE A 2 26.33 -43.01 31.74
C PHE A 2 26.52 -42.56 30.28
N ILE A 3 27.23 -43.33 29.46
CA ILE A 3 27.57 -42.96 28.06
C ILE A 3 26.35 -43.06 27.13
N ARG A 4 25.44 -44.02 27.36
CA ARG A 4 24.22 -44.18 26.55
C ARG A 4 23.25 -42.99 26.71
N SER A 5 23.13 -42.42 27.91
CA SER A 5 22.24 -41.28 28.16
C SER A 5 22.72 -39.97 27.51
N ILE A 6 24.04 -39.76 27.39
CA ILE A 6 24.62 -38.59 26.71
C ILE A 6 24.39 -38.67 25.19
N LEU A 7 24.49 -39.88 24.61
CA LEU A 7 24.26 -40.10 23.18
C LEU A 7 22.79 -39.81 22.80
N ILE A 8 21.84 -40.21 23.65
CA ILE A 8 20.41 -39.96 23.46
C ILE A 8 20.09 -38.46 23.53
N TYR A 9 20.67 -37.73 24.48
CA TYR A 9 20.48 -36.27 24.60
C TYR A 9 21.06 -35.50 23.40
N LYS A 10 22.24 -35.90 22.89
CA LYS A 10 22.80 -35.34 21.65
C LYS A 10 21.89 -35.59 20.45
N PHE A 11 21.31 -36.79 20.34
CA PHE A 11 20.42 -37.14 19.23
C PHE A 11 19.09 -36.36 19.27
N LEU A 12 18.56 -36.08 20.47
CA LEU A 12 17.37 -35.26 20.68
C LEU A 12 17.62 -33.77 20.36
N LEU A 13 18.78 -33.23 20.76
CA LEU A 13 19.20 -31.87 20.41
C LEU A 13 19.38 -31.68 18.90
N ILE A 14 20.00 -32.65 18.21
CA ILE A 14 20.20 -32.61 16.76
C ILE A 14 18.85 -32.61 16.02
N LYS A 15 17.89 -33.44 16.46
CA LYS A 15 16.54 -33.44 15.89
C LYS A 15 15.83 -32.10 16.07
N SER A 16 15.97 -31.47 17.24
CA SER A 16 15.37 -30.15 17.51
C SER A 16 15.97 -29.06 16.61
N ILE A 17 17.28 -29.09 16.35
CA ILE A 17 17.96 -28.11 15.49
C ILE A 17 17.57 -28.30 14.01
N ILE A 18 17.45 -29.55 13.55
CA ILE A 18 17.01 -29.83 12.17
C ILE A 18 15.56 -29.37 11.96
N PHE A 19 14.70 -29.57 12.96
CA PHE A 19 13.30 -29.16 12.90
C PHE A 19 13.14 -27.63 12.87
N THR A 20 13.89 -26.89 13.69
CA THR A 20 13.88 -25.42 13.65
C THR A 20 14.45 -24.86 12.35
N CYS A 21 15.46 -25.52 11.77
CA CYS A 21 16.02 -25.14 10.47
C CYS A 21 15.07 -25.41 9.30
N LEU A 22 14.29 -26.49 9.36
CA LEU A 22 13.23 -26.77 8.38
C LEU A 22 12.11 -25.72 8.44
N ILE A 23 11.72 -25.30 9.64
CA ILE A 23 10.71 -24.26 9.83
C ILE A 23 11.18 -22.92 9.26
N SER A 24 12.43 -22.51 9.50
CA SER A 24 12.95 -21.24 8.99
C SER A 24 13.05 -21.19 7.45
N LEU A 25 13.33 -22.32 6.80
CA LEU A 25 13.31 -22.44 5.34
C LEU A 25 11.91 -22.37 4.72
N ILE A 26 10.87 -22.74 5.47
CA ILE A 26 9.48 -22.61 5.01
C ILE A 26 9.03 -21.15 5.12
N PHE A 27 9.37 -20.46 6.22
CA PHE A 27 8.99 -19.06 6.43
C PHE A 27 9.68 -18.07 5.47
N SER A 28 10.88 -18.36 4.98
CA SER A 28 11.59 -17.47 4.04
C SER A 28 10.87 -17.32 2.68
N LYS A 29 10.06 -18.31 2.27
CA LYS A 29 9.30 -18.26 1.01
C LYS A 29 8.10 -17.31 1.05
N TYR A 30 7.63 -16.90 2.24
CA TYR A 30 6.41 -16.11 2.40
C TYR A 30 6.65 -14.59 2.46
N ILE A 31 7.90 -14.13 2.42
CA ILE A 31 8.26 -12.69 2.49
C ILE A 31 8.54 -12.13 1.09
N TYR A 32 7.65 -12.39 0.12
CA TYR A 32 7.66 -11.67 -1.16
C TYR A 32 6.62 -10.56 -1.07
N ALA A 33 7.06 -9.32 -0.84
CA ALA A 33 6.24 -8.14 -1.02
C ALA A 33 5.88 -8.03 -2.52
N ASN A 34 4.59 -8.14 -2.82
CA ASN A 34 4.06 -8.17 -4.18
C ASN A 34 3.93 -6.72 -4.72
N ASP A 35 5.06 -6.01 -4.82
CA ASP A 35 5.09 -4.61 -5.25
C ASP A 35 4.98 -4.51 -6.78
N ASN A 36 3.83 -4.89 -7.33
CA ASN A 36 3.55 -4.77 -8.78
C ASN A 36 3.13 -3.36 -9.20
N LEU A 37 2.99 -2.43 -8.25
CA LEU A 37 2.43 -1.10 -8.46
C LEU A 37 3.23 -0.08 -7.67
N LYS A 38 3.60 1.01 -8.33
CA LYS A 38 4.36 2.11 -7.74
C LYS A 38 3.59 3.42 -7.87
N VAL A 39 3.31 4.07 -6.74
CA VAL A 39 2.81 5.44 -6.74
C VAL A 39 3.97 6.37 -7.09
N VAL A 40 3.79 7.16 -8.15
CA VAL A 40 4.82 8.09 -8.66
C VAL A 40 4.65 9.45 -8.02
N LYS A 41 3.42 9.96 -8.00
CA LYS A 41 3.13 11.32 -7.55
C LYS A 41 1.67 11.48 -7.15
N ILE A 42 1.44 12.30 -6.13
CA ILE A 42 0.11 12.74 -5.69
C ILE A 42 -0.06 14.20 -6.11
N PHE A 43 -1.19 14.51 -6.74
CA PHE A 43 -1.56 15.87 -7.15
C PHE A 43 -2.72 16.35 -6.27
N PRO A 44 -2.54 17.46 -5.53
CA PRO A 44 -3.60 18.05 -4.73
C PRO A 44 -4.72 18.63 -5.62
N PRO A 45 -5.91 18.89 -5.05
CA PRO A 45 -7.02 19.48 -5.80
C PRO A 45 -6.62 20.87 -6.30
N LYS A 46 -6.90 21.14 -7.58
CA LYS A 46 -6.65 22.46 -8.18
C LYS A 46 -7.78 23.41 -7.82
N CYS A 47 -7.53 24.34 -6.91
CA CYS A 47 -8.49 25.39 -6.59
C CYS A 47 -8.44 26.51 -7.64
N THR A 48 -9.61 27.03 -8.04
CA THR A 48 -9.74 28.15 -8.96
C THR A 48 -10.55 29.28 -8.32
N ILE A 49 -10.23 30.52 -8.68
CA ILE A 49 -10.98 31.70 -8.26
C ILE A 49 -12.04 31.98 -9.33
N LEU A 50 -13.31 32.03 -8.92
CA LEU A 50 -14.39 32.47 -9.80
C LEU A 50 -14.32 34.00 -9.96
N LYS A 51 -14.17 34.46 -11.20
CA LYS A 51 -14.05 35.89 -11.53
C LYS A 51 -15.29 36.70 -11.13
N ASP A 52 -16.48 36.08 -11.22
CA ASP A 52 -17.75 36.78 -11.01
C ASP A 52 -18.12 36.93 -9.52
N SER A 53 -17.64 36.04 -8.66
CA SER A 53 -18.02 36.00 -7.24
C SER A 53 -16.85 36.16 -6.27
N ASN A 54 -15.61 36.26 -6.76
CA ASN A 54 -14.38 36.25 -5.95
C ASN A 54 -14.32 35.09 -4.93
N THR A 55 -15.04 34.00 -5.18
CA THR A 55 -15.06 32.82 -4.32
C THR A 55 -14.05 31.80 -4.80
N LEU A 56 -13.44 31.09 -3.86
CA LEU A 56 -12.50 30.01 -4.14
C LEU A 56 -13.28 28.69 -4.31
N LEU A 57 -13.25 28.11 -5.50
CA LEU A 57 -13.75 26.77 -5.76
C LEU A 57 -12.60 25.77 -5.71
N CYS A 58 -12.64 24.87 -4.74
CA CYS A 58 -11.74 23.72 -4.67
C CYS A 58 -12.54 22.44 -4.97
N PRO A 59 -12.31 21.76 -6.10
CA PRO A 59 -12.95 20.49 -6.38
C PRO A 59 -12.50 19.45 -5.34
N ARG A 60 -13.42 18.57 -4.94
CA ARG A 60 -13.13 17.50 -3.96
C ARG A 60 -12.53 16.26 -4.61
N ILE A 61 -11.67 16.47 -5.59
CA ILE A 61 -11.05 15.42 -6.38
C ILE A 61 -9.54 15.65 -6.38
N MET A 62 -8.79 14.61 -6.08
CA MET A 62 -7.32 14.58 -6.18
C MET A 62 -6.91 13.57 -7.23
N GLU A 63 -5.68 13.70 -7.74
CA GLU A 63 -5.16 12.75 -8.73
C GLU A 63 -3.93 12.04 -8.16
N ILE A 64 -3.82 10.73 -8.36
CA ILE A 64 -2.60 9.97 -8.10
C ILE A 64 -2.10 9.38 -9.41
N GLN A 65 -0.82 9.57 -9.70
CA GLN A 65 -0.14 8.89 -10.78
C GLN A 65 0.46 7.58 -10.29
N VAL A 66 0.11 6.49 -10.96
CA VAL A 66 0.58 5.14 -10.66
C VAL A 66 1.25 4.53 -11.88
N ASN A 67 2.29 3.74 -11.63
CA ASN A 67 2.95 2.90 -12.62
C ASN A 67 2.78 1.42 -12.25
N ILE A 68 2.45 0.60 -13.24
CA ILE A 68 2.34 -0.85 -13.11
C ILE A 68 3.67 -1.44 -13.57
N LEU A 69 4.34 -2.14 -12.66
CA LEU A 69 5.67 -2.73 -12.92
C LEU A 69 5.58 -4.04 -13.71
N LYS A 70 4.43 -4.71 -13.67
CA LYS A 70 4.20 -6.00 -14.34
C LYS A 70 3.80 -5.80 -15.81
N ASN A 71 4.70 -6.14 -16.73
CA ASN A 71 4.52 -5.96 -18.17
C ASN A 71 3.58 -7.01 -18.79
N ASN A 72 2.28 -6.78 -18.69
CA ASN A 72 1.27 -7.71 -19.17
C ASN A 72 0.32 -7.13 -20.25
N LYS A 73 0.56 -5.90 -20.74
CA LYS A 73 -0.28 -5.19 -21.74
C LYS A 73 -1.80 -5.15 -21.45
N LYS A 74 -2.23 -5.52 -20.24
CA LYS A 74 -3.63 -5.51 -19.79
C LYS A 74 -3.93 -4.23 -19.01
N SER A 75 -5.20 -3.89 -18.94
CA SER A 75 -5.73 -2.92 -17.98
C SER A 75 -6.03 -3.61 -16.65
N TYR A 76 -5.77 -2.90 -15.57
CA TYR A 76 -6.02 -3.37 -14.20
C TYR A 76 -6.97 -2.41 -13.50
N LEU A 77 -7.94 -2.94 -12.75
CA LEU A 77 -8.70 -2.14 -11.81
C LEU A 77 -7.80 -1.88 -10.60
N ILE A 78 -7.49 -0.62 -10.34
CA ILE A 78 -6.64 -0.23 -9.22
C ILE A 78 -7.48 0.59 -8.26
N SER A 79 -7.48 0.17 -7.00
CA SER A 79 -8.07 0.90 -5.88
C SER A 79 -6.96 1.56 -5.08
N CYS A 80 -7.12 2.85 -4.81
CA CYS A 80 -6.16 3.63 -4.04
C CYS A 80 -6.86 4.36 -2.91
N ILE A 81 -6.21 4.35 -1.75
CA ILE A 81 -6.64 5.01 -0.52
C ILE A 81 -5.49 5.89 -0.04
N LEU A 82 -5.81 7.14 0.30
CA LEU A 82 -4.91 8.07 0.96
C LEU A 82 -5.21 8.12 2.44
N LEU A 83 -4.16 7.96 3.24
CA LEU A 83 -4.22 7.93 4.68
C LEU A 83 -3.50 9.13 5.28
N SER A 84 -4.08 9.66 6.36
CA SER A 84 -3.44 10.60 7.27
C SER A 84 -2.34 9.91 8.08
N GLU A 85 -1.52 10.70 8.79
CA GLU A 85 -0.56 10.17 9.78
C GLU A 85 -1.24 9.37 10.90
N GLU A 86 -2.48 9.74 11.22
CA GLU A 86 -3.33 9.03 12.20
C GLU A 86 -4.05 7.81 11.58
N GLU A 87 -3.60 7.35 10.40
CA GLU A 87 -4.20 6.25 9.61
C GLU A 87 -5.67 6.46 9.21
N GLU A 88 -6.16 7.69 9.27
CA GLU A 88 -7.51 8.06 8.85
C GLU A 88 -7.63 8.16 7.32
N ILE A 89 -8.74 7.68 6.75
CA ILE A 89 -8.99 7.75 5.30
C ILE A 89 -9.34 9.17 4.87
N LEU A 90 -8.42 9.81 4.13
CA LEU A 90 -8.57 11.16 3.60
C LEU A 90 -9.25 11.18 2.23
N ALA A 91 -8.87 10.25 1.34
CA ALA A 91 -9.43 10.14 0.01
C ALA A 91 -9.36 8.71 -0.51
N PHE A 92 -10.28 8.35 -1.40
CA PHE A 92 -10.34 7.01 -1.97
C PHE A 92 -10.92 7.05 -3.39
N GLY A 93 -10.62 6.04 -4.19
CA GLY A 93 -11.12 5.93 -5.54
C GLY A 93 -10.52 4.75 -6.28
N GLU A 94 -11.21 4.34 -7.34
CA GLU A 94 -10.86 3.17 -8.13
C GLU A 94 -10.95 3.53 -9.60
N ASN A 95 -9.95 3.14 -10.39
CA ASN A 95 -9.93 3.36 -11.83
C ASN A 95 -9.32 2.16 -12.56
N TYR A 96 -9.81 1.92 -13.78
CA TYR A 96 -9.14 1.04 -14.74
C TYR A 96 -7.95 1.77 -15.36
N ILE A 97 -6.75 1.24 -15.15
CA ILE A 97 -5.50 1.82 -15.65
C ILE A 97 -4.85 0.85 -16.64
N PRO A 98 -4.59 1.28 -17.89
CA PRO A 98 -3.82 0.49 -18.84
C PRO A 98 -2.33 0.45 -18.44
N TYR A 99 -1.65 -0.66 -18.71
CA TYR A 99 -0.19 -0.70 -18.67
C TYR A 99 0.40 0.35 -19.65
N PRO A 100 1.49 1.07 -19.29
CA PRO A 100 2.36 0.92 -18.12
C PRO A 100 1.95 1.73 -16.88
N GLY A 101 0.86 2.47 -16.92
CA GLY A 101 0.46 3.36 -15.83
C GLY A 101 -0.53 4.42 -16.28
N GLY A 102 -0.96 5.25 -15.33
CA GLY A 102 -1.97 6.26 -15.56
C GLY A 102 -2.31 7.06 -14.31
N LYS A 103 -3.43 7.78 -14.38
CA LYS A 103 -3.92 8.62 -13.28
C LYS A 103 -5.20 8.04 -12.69
N ILE A 104 -5.25 8.00 -11.36
CA ILE A 104 -6.41 7.60 -10.58
C ILE A 104 -7.00 8.85 -9.93
N TYR A 105 -8.30 9.04 -10.11
CA TYR A 105 -9.03 10.15 -9.48
C TYR A 105 -9.58 9.67 -8.13
N LEU A 106 -9.19 10.36 -7.06
CA LEU A 106 -9.64 10.08 -5.71
C LEU A 106 -10.62 11.13 -5.26
N THR A 107 -11.69 10.69 -4.62
CA THR A 107 -12.67 11.57 -3.99
C THR A 107 -12.24 11.84 -2.55
N ILE A 108 -12.17 13.10 -2.16
CA ILE A 108 -11.83 13.51 -0.79
C ILE A 108 -13.04 13.20 0.11
N ARG A 109 -12.81 12.42 1.17
CA ARG A 109 -13.84 12.10 2.17
C ARG A 109 -14.15 13.36 2.98
N GLU A 110 -15.44 13.68 3.14
CA GLU A 110 -15.85 14.76 4.02
C GLU A 110 -15.52 14.42 5.48
N MET A 111 -14.43 14.98 5.99
CA MET A 111 -14.07 14.88 7.39
C MET A 111 -14.59 16.11 8.14
N ARG A 112 -15.30 15.89 9.25
CA ARG A 112 -15.96 16.95 10.03
C ARG A 112 -14.99 17.94 10.71
N ARG A 113 -13.68 17.63 10.75
CA ARG A 113 -12.64 18.54 11.26
C ARG A 113 -12.14 19.40 10.09
N LYS A 114 -12.05 20.72 10.33
CA LYS A 114 -11.72 21.74 9.31
C LYS A 114 -10.56 21.27 8.43
N ILE A 115 -10.74 21.31 7.11
CA ILE A 115 -9.73 21.01 6.08
C ILE A 115 -8.38 21.71 6.36
N ASN A 116 -8.39 22.82 7.10
CA ASN A 116 -7.20 23.54 7.57
C ASN A 116 -6.28 22.75 8.53
N GLU A 117 -6.73 21.60 9.06
CA GLU A 117 -5.94 20.67 9.88
C GLU A 117 -5.48 19.42 9.12
N MET A 118 -5.76 19.29 7.81
CA MET A 118 -5.16 18.27 6.93
C MET A 118 -3.67 18.55 6.73
N LYS A 119 -2.88 18.48 7.80
CA LYS A 119 -1.51 18.97 7.75
C LYS A 119 -0.55 17.97 7.13
N LEU A 120 -0.82 16.66 7.14
CA LEU A 120 0.17 15.68 6.69
C LEU A 120 -0.50 14.48 6.00
N ILE A 121 -0.44 14.43 4.66
CA ILE A 121 -0.70 13.20 3.90
C ILE A 121 0.50 12.29 4.14
N ALA A 122 0.31 11.20 4.89
CA ALA A 122 1.40 10.34 5.29
C ALA A 122 1.70 9.26 4.27
N THR A 123 0.64 8.61 3.74
CA THR A 123 0.82 7.37 2.99
C THR A 123 -0.31 7.15 1.99
N SER A 124 0.03 6.58 0.84
CA SER A 124 -0.91 6.04 -0.15
C SER A 124 -0.83 4.52 -0.17
N LYS A 125 -1.96 3.83 -0.01
CA LYS A 125 -2.08 2.39 -0.24
C LYS A 125 -2.83 2.18 -1.55
N CYS A 126 -2.24 1.44 -2.48
CA CYS A 126 -2.83 1.15 -3.77
C CYS A 126 -2.72 -0.33 -4.08
N GLU A 127 -3.82 -0.92 -4.51
CA GLU A 127 -3.95 -2.35 -4.73
C GLU A 127 -4.61 -2.63 -6.08
N ILE A 128 -4.18 -3.72 -6.74
CA ILE A 128 -4.82 -4.22 -7.95
C ILE A 128 -5.97 -5.13 -7.52
N ILE A 129 -7.19 -4.76 -7.88
CA ILE A 129 -8.38 -5.61 -7.73
C ILE A 129 -8.43 -6.54 -8.95
N ASN A 130 -8.25 -7.84 -8.72
CA ASN A 130 -8.35 -8.89 -9.74
C ASN A 130 -9.77 -9.43 -9.86
#